data_AF-A0A1M3ICH2-F1
#
_entry.id   AF-A0A1M3ICH2-F1
#
_cell.length_a   1.000
_cell.length_b   1.000
_cell.length_c   1.000
_cell.angle_alpha   90.00
_cell.angle_beta   90.00
_cell.angle_gamma   90.00
#
_symmetry.space_group_name_H-M   'P 1'
#
loop_
_entity.id
_entity.type
_entity.pdbx_description
1 polymer ?
#
loop_
_entity_poly.entity_id
_entity_poly.type
_entity_poly.pdbx_seq_one_letter_code
_entity_poly.pdbx_strand_id
1 'polypeptide(L)'
;MSNSFINNFIRKPPALFPWVALFHIGMLAFSIWSASSLPLSPIWIDVAWMVLYTFSWIFICNMKRWAAWMYLMVTIADLACWMVFHNDPIKQDYASSLVLMNVLFSFFILAYYKKFS
;
A
#
# COMPACT_ATOMS: atom_id res chain seq x y z
N MET A 1 -36.94 -10.54 -4.23
CA MET A 1 -36.05 -9.75 -5.13
C MET A 1 -34.79 -9.18 -4.44
N SER A 2 -34.46 -9.51 -3.18
CA SER A 2 -33.28 -8.96 -2.47
C SER A 2 -31.94 -9.67 -2.74
N ASN A 3 -31.94 -10.92 -3.23
CA ASN A 3 -30.70 -11.69 -3.41
C ASN A 3 -29.81 -11.20 -4.59
N SER A 4 -30.40 -10.45 -5.54
CA SER A 4 -29.67 -9.91 -6.71
C SER A 4 -28.73 -8.76 -6.32
N PHE A 5 -29.17 -7.85 -5.45
CA PHE A 5 -28.37 -6.68 -5.04
C PHE A 5 -27.15 -7.08 -4.20
N ILE A 6 -27.34 -8.01 -3.26
CA ILE A 6 -26.25 -8.50 -2.41
C ILE A 6 -25.22 -9.27 -3.26
N ASN A 7 -25.66 -10.15 -4.17
CA ASN A 7 -24.74 -10.85 -5.06
C ASN A 7 -24.01 -9.91 -6.04
N ASN A 8 -24.65 -8.84 -6.52
CA ASN A 8 -24.02 -7.87 -7.42
C ASN A 8 -23.04 -6.93 -6.70
N PHE A 9 -23.31 -6.55 -5.45
CA PHE A 9 -22.38 -5.79 -4.63
C PHE A 9 -21.15 -6.62 -4.25
N ILE A 10 -21.34 -7.92 -4.02
CA ILE A 10 -20.24 -8.86 -3.75
C ILE A 10 -19.40 -9.15 -5.00
N ARG A 11 -19.96 -9.11 -6.20
CA ARG A 11 -19.21 -9.43 -7.44
C ARG A 11 -18.36 -8.28 -7.99
N LYS A 12 -18.68 -7.03 -7.68
CA LYS A 12 -17.90 -5.88 -8.15
C LYS A 12 -16.61 -5.72 -7.33
N PRO A 13 -15.50 -5.27 -7.95
CA PRO A 13 -14.35 -4.84 -7.19
C PRO A 13 -14.80 -3.74 -6.22
N PRO A 14 -14.41 -3.82 -4.93
CA PRO A 14 -14.87 -2.88 -3.94
C PRO A 14 -14.44 -1.48 -4.35
N ALA A 15 -15.39 -0.53 -4.34
CA ALA A 15 -15.13 0.86 -4.73
C ALA A 15 -13.97 1.48 -3.93
N LEU A 16 -13.72 0.96 -2.72
CA LEU A 16 -12.58 1.30 -1.87
C LEU A 16 -11.22 1.17 -2.57
N PHE A 17 -11.03 0.19 -3.46
CA PHE A 17 -9.70 -0.08 -4.05
C PHE A 17 -9.21 1.07 -4.94
N PRO A 18 -10.02 1.61 -5.88
CA PRO A 18 -9.67 2.83 -6.60
C PRO A 18 -9.37 4.03 -5.70
N TRP A 19 -10.13 4.22 -4.61
CA TRP A 19 -9.86 5.31 -3.66
C TRP A 19 -8.50 5.15 -2.98
N VAL A 20 -8.16 3.92 -2.57
CA VAL A 20 -6.85 3.63 -1.98
C VAL A 20 -5.72 3.74 -3.02
N ALA A 21 -5.95 3.43 -4.30
CA ALA A 21 -4.97 3.71 -5.36
C ALA A 21 -4.68 5.21 -5.48
N LEU A 22 -5.73 6.04 -5.55
CA LEU A 22 -5.57 7.49 -5.61
C LEU A 22 -4.85 8.03 -4.38
N PHE A 23 -5.16 7.49 -3.20
CA PHE A 23 -4.46 7.83 -1.98
C PHE A 23 -2.94 7.54 -2.09
N HIS A 24 -2.54 6.34 -2.52
CA HIS A 24 -1.12 6.01 -2.70
C HIS A 24 -0.43 6.89 -3.74
N ILE A 25 -1.10 7.19 -4.86
CA ILE A 25 -0.57 8.11 -5.89
C ILE A 25 -0.34 9.50 -5.30
N GLY A 26 -1.30 10.02 -4.52
CA GLY A 26 -1.18 11.32 -3.85
C GLY A 26 -0.03 11.34 -2.84
N MET A 27 0.09 10.29 -2.03
CA MET A 27 1.20 10.16 -1.07
C MET A 27 2.56 10.02 -1.76
N LEU A 28 2.63 9.27 -2.86
CA LEU A 28 3.86 9.16 -3.65
C LEU A 28 4.28 10.52 -4.21
N ALA A 29 3.35 11.29 -4.80
CA ALA A 29 3.64 12.63 -5.29
C ALA A 29 4.12 13.56 -4.17
N PHE A 30 3.50 13.47 -2.98
CA PHE A 30 3.91 14.22 -1.80
C PHE A 30 5.29 13.82 -1.29
N SER A 31 5.61 12.52 -1.19
CA SER A 31 6.94 12.03 -0.78
C SER A 31 8.01 12.46 -1.78
N ILE A 32 7.75 12.37 -3.09
CA ILE A 32 8.67 12.87 -4.13
C ILE A 32 8.90 14.37 -3.97
N TRP A 33 7.82 15.15 -3.82
CA TRP A 33 7.92 16.60 -3.64
C TRP A 33 8.74 16.96 -2.40
N SER A 34 8.49 16.29 -1.28
CA SER A 34 9.22 16.50 -0.02
C SER A 34 10.71 16.15 -0.13
N ALA A 35 11.04 15.07 -0.84
CA ALA A 35 12.42 14.64 -1.06
C ALA A 35 13.14 15.40 -2.19
N SER A 36 12.42 16.08 -3.09
CA SER A 36 12.98 16.66 -4.33
C SER A 36 14.06 17.72 -4.12
N SER A 37 14.04 18.40 -2.98
CA SER A 37 15.04 19.43 -2.62
C SER A 37 16.27 18.86 -1.90
N LEU A 38 16.25 17.57 -1.57
CA LEU A 38 17.29 16.90 -0.78
C LEU A 38 18.17 16.02 -1.68
N PRO A 39 19.47 15.86 -1.35
CA PRO A 39 20.32 14.91 -2.03
C PRO A 39 19.81 13.47 -1.85
N LEU A 40 20.27 12.57 -2.72
CA LEU A 40 20.04 11.12 -2.57
C LEU A 40 20.58 10.65 -1.21
N SER A 41 19.64 10.40 -0.30
CA SER A 41 19.83 10.13 1.13
C SER A 41 18.77 9.11 1.58
N PRO A 42 18.84 8.58 2.82
CA PRO A 42 17.88 7.58 3.29
C PRO A 42 16.40 7.99 3.17
N ILE A 43 16.09 9.29 3.10
CA ILE A 43 14.71 9.77 2.88
C ILE A 43 14.08 9.27 1.57
N TRP A 44 14.90 8.93 0.56
CA TRP A 44 14.44 8.35 -0.70
C TRP A 44 13.97 6.90 -0.56
N ILE A 45 14.26 6.25 0.57
CA ILE A 45 13.76 4.90 0.88
C ILE A 45 12.25 4.96 1.14
N ASP A 46 11.73 5.99 1.82
CA ASP A 46 10.27 6.22 1.95
C ASP A 46 9.60 6.38 0.57
N VAL A 47 10.24 7.15 -0.34
CA VAL A 47 9.77 7.26 -1.73
C VAL A 47 9.75 5.90 -2.42
N ALA A 48 10.80 5.09 -2.27
CA ALA A 48 10.86 3.76 -2.84
C ALA A 48 9.75 2.83 -2.30
N TRP A 49 9.49 2.86 -0.99
CA TRP A 49 8.36 2.16 -0.38
C TRP A 49 7.04 2.61 -1.01
N MET A 50 6.80 3.92 -1.13
CA MET A 50 5.58 4.46 -1.73
C MET A 50 5.43 4.05 -3.19
N VAL A 51 6.51 3.97 -3.97
CA VAL A 51 6.47 3.45 -5.34
C VAL A 51 6.00 1.99 -5.35
N LEU A 52 6.58 1.14 -4.50
CA LEU A 52 6.21 -0.27 -4.42
C LEU A 52 4.74 -0.46 -4.01
N TYR A 53 4.27 0.30 -3.02
CA TYR A 53 2.88 0.27 -2.59
C TYR A 53 1.92 0.76 -3.68
N THR A 54 2.23 1.90 -4.31
CA THR A 54 1.43 2.47 -5.40
C THR A 54 1.34 1.51 -6.59
N PHE A 55 2.49 0.99 -7.02
CA PHE A 55 2.57 0.03 -8.12
C PHE A 55 1.73 -1.21 -7.81
N SER A 56 1.94 -1.83 -6.65
CA SER A 56 1.18 -3.02 -6.23
C SER A 56 -0.31 -2.73 -6.20
N TRP A 57 -0.74 -1.57 -5.68
CA TRP A 57 -2.15 -1.24 -5.53
C TRP A 57 -2.87 -0.97 -6.87
N ILE A 58 -2.17 -0.41 -7.85
CA ILE A 58 -2.70 -0.26 -9.22
C ILE A 58 -3.07 -1.64 -9.80
N PHE A 59 -2.23 -2.66 -9.59
CA PHE A 59 -2.55 -4.03 -10.04
C PHE A 59 -3.60 -4.73 -9.16
N ILE A 60 -3.69 -4.38 -7.88
CA ILE A 60 -4.77 -4.82 -6.98
C ILE A 60 -6.13 -4.31 -7.45
N CYS A 61 -6.21 -3.10 -8.02
CA CYS A 61 -7.45 -2.61 -8.63
C CYS A 61 -7.94 -3.52 -9.78
N ASN A 62 -7.01 -4.17 -10.46
CA ASN A 62 -7.26 -5.19 -11.49
C ASN A 62 -7.37 -6.62 -10.93
N MET A 63 -7.48 -6.77 -9.60
CA MET A 63 -7.67 -8.04 -8.90
C MET A 63 -6.59 -9.10 -9.18
N LYS A 64 -5.35 -8.69 -9.44
CA LYS A 64 -4.23 -9.60 -9.73
C LYS A 64 -3.66 -10.23 -8.45
N ARG A 65 -3.70 -11.56 -8.34
CA ARG A 65 -3.20 -12.26 -7.13
C ARG A 65 -1.75 -11.96 -6.78
N TRP A 66 -0.87 -11.91 -7.78
CA TRP A 66 0.54 -11.64 -7.56
C TRP A 66 0.77 -10.25 -6.93
N ALA A 67 -0.07 -9.28 -7.26
CA ALA A 67 0.03 -7.92 -6.72
C ALA A 67 -0.43 -7.86 -5.26
N ALA A 68 -1.44 -8.66 -4.88
CA ALA A 68 -1.82 -8.83 -3.48
C ALA A 68 -0.65 -9.41 -2.65
N TRP A 69 0.03 -10.44 -3.17
CA TRP A 69 1.22 -10.99 -2.52
C TRP A 69 2.37 -9.99 -2.45
N MET A 70 2.62 -9.26 -3.53
CA MET A 70 3.65 -8.21 -3.56
C MET A 70 3.37 -7.17 -2.47
N TYR A 71 2.14 -6.65 -2.39
CA TYR A 71 1.77 -5.67 -1.38
C TYR A 71 1.94 -6.20 0.05
N LEU A 72 1.54 -7.45 0.31
CA LEU A 72 1.73 -8.09 1.60
C LEU A 72 3.21 -8.25 1.97
N MET A 73 4.05 -8.69 1.03
CA MET A 73 5.49 -8.85 1.27
C MET A 73 6.17 -7.51 1.51
N VAL A 74 5.81 -6.48 0.76
CA VAL A 74 6.29 -5.10 0.97
C VAL A 74 5.86 -4.62 2.36
N THR A 75 4.60 -4.85 2.75
CA THR A 75 4.10 -4.48 4.09
C THR A 75 4.84 -5.20 5.21
N ILE A 76 5.13 -6.49 5.05
CA ILE A 76 5.90 -7.26 6.05
C ILE A 76 7.32 -6.73 6.17
N ALA A 77 7.98 -6.45 5.04
CA ALA A 77 9.34 -5.93 5.03
C ALA A 77 9.41 -4.53 5.67
N ASP A 78 8.48 -3.64 5.31
CA ASP A 78 8.36 -2.30 5.86
C ASP A 78 8.06 -2.32 7.37
N LEU A 79 7.15 -3.20 7.81
CA LEU A 79 6.88 -3.41 9.24
C LEU A 79 8.11 -3.95 9.98
N ALA A 80 8.86 -4.88 9.39
CA ALA A 80 10.11 -5.37 9.99
C ALA A 80 11.14 -4.23 10.11
N CYS A 81 11.31 -3.40 9.08
CA CYS A 81 12.15 -2.21 9.13
C CYS A 81 11.67 -1.25 10.24
N TRP A 82 10.36 -1.00 10.33
CA TRP A 82 9.79 -0.17 11.37
C TRP A 82 10.09 -0.72 12.76
N MET A 83 9.86 -2.01 13.03
CA MET A 83 10.13 -2.60 14.34
C MET A 83 11.60 -2.51 14.76
N VAL A 84 12.54 -2.62 13.80
CA VAL A 84 13.98 -2.58 14.09
C VAL A 84 14.48 -1.13 14.27
N PHE A 85 13.97 -0.19 13.49
CA PHE A 85 14.53 1.17 13.40
C PHE A 85 13.70 2.27 14.07
N HIS A 86 12.45 1.98 14.47
CA HIS A 86 11.53 2.93 15.11
C HIS A 86 12.14 3.69 16.30
N ASN A 87 13.00 3.05 17.09
CA ASN A 87 13.60 3.63 18.30
C ASN A 87 14.89 4.41 18.03
N ASP A 88 15.41 4.37 16.81
CA ASP A 88 16.66 5.04 16.42
C ASP A 88 16.33 6.23 15.50
N PRO A 89 16.42 7.48 15.99
CA PRO A 89 16.01 8.66 15.23
C PRO A 89 16.82 8.88 13.96
N ILE A 90 18.01 8.27 13.84
CA ILE A 90 18.85 8.34 12.63
C ILE A 90 18.36 7.34 11.58
N LYS A 91 17.75 6.23 11.99
CA LYS A 91 17.32 5.14 11.10
C LYS A 91 15.81 5.11 10.88
N GLN A 92 15.07 6.01 11.52
CA GLN A 92 13.62 6.09 11.38
C GLN A 92 13.19 6.30 9.91
N ASP A 93 14.01 7.01 9.12
CA ASP A 93 13.75 7.28 7.69
C ASP A 93 13.80 6.04 6.78
N TYR A 94 14.29 4.90 7.29
CA TYR A 94 14.32 3.63 6.52
C TYR A 94 12.96 2.92 6.51
N ALA A 95 12.04 3.30 7.39
CA ALA A 95 10.69 2.77 7.45
C ALA A 95 9.70 3.77 6.85
N SER A 96 8.62 3.26 6.24
CA SER A 96 7.54 4.10 5.74
C SER A 96 6.84 4.83 6.87
N SER A 97 6.57 6.11 6.63
CA SER A 97 5.71 6.92 7.50
C SER A 97 4.27 6.38 7.62
N LEU A 98 3.83 5.54 6.67
CA LEU A 98 2.46 5.02 6.58
C LEU A 98 2.34 3.52 6.89
N VAL A 99 3.35 2.91 7.52
CA VAL A 99 3.40 1.45 7.73
C VAL A 99 2.11 0.88 8.35
N LEU A 100 1.55 1.55 9.36
CA LEU A 100 0.33 1.10 10.04
C LEU A 100 -0.90 1.13 9.11
N MET A 101 -0.96 2.13 8.24
CA MET A 101 -2.05 2.25 7.26
C MET A 101 -1.91 1.21 6.14
N ASN A 102 -0.68 0.90 5.71
CA ASN A 102 -0.43 -0.17 4.75
C ASN A 102 -0.76 -1.56 5.34
N VAL A 103 -0.54 -1.76 6.64
CA VAL A 103 -1.03 -2.93 7.38
C VAL A 103 -2.56 -3.00 7.36
N LEU A 104 -3.26 -1.88 7.60
CA LEU A 104 -4.72 -1.83 7.51
C LEU A 104 -5.22 -2.19 6.10
N PHE A 105 -4.57 -1.65 5.07
CA PHE A 105 -4.89 -1.94 3.68
C PHE A 105 -4.63 -3.39 3.29
N SER A 106 -3.60 -4.02 3.87
CA SER A 106 -3.37 -5.46 3.73
C SER A 106 -4.53 -6.30 4.25
N PHE A 107 -5.22 -5.90 5.32
CA PHE A 107 -6.44 -6.59 5.77
C PHE A 107 -7.56 -6.51 4.74
N PHE A 108 -7.73 -5.38 4.04
CA PHE A 108 -8.71 -5.29 2.95
C PHE A 108 -8.35 -6.23 1.81
N ILE A 109 -7.08 -6.29 1.39
CA ILE A 109 -6.63 -7.24 0.37
C ILE A 109 -6.99 -8.67 0.80
N LEU A 110 -6.65 -9.07 2.03
CA LEU A 110 -6.92 -10.40 2.54
C LEU A 110 -8.42 -10.72 2.62
N ALA A 111 -9.24 -9.77 3.06
CA ALA A 111 -10.70 -9.91 3.12
C ALA A 111 -11.32 -10.17 1.73
N TYR A 112 -10.74 -9.58 0.68
CA TYR A 112 -11.18 -9.76 -0.70
C TYR A 112 -10.35 -10.78 -1.49
N TYR A 113 -9.33 -11.40 -0.90
CA TYR A 113 -8.32 -12.20 -1.61
C TYR A 113 -8.91 -13.34 -2.44
N LYS A 114 -9.99 -13.97 -1.95
CA LYS A 114 -10.71 -15.03 -2.69
C LYS A 114 -11.23 -14.59 -4.06
N LYS A 115 -11.41 -13.30 -4.30
CA LYS A 115 -11.88 -12.72 -5.56
C LYS A 115 -10.77 -12.42 -6.56
N PHE A 116 -9.51 -12.45 -6.12
CA PHE A 116 -8.38 -12.18 -7.00
C PHE A 116 -8.22 -13.35 -7.98
N SER A 117 -7.84 -13.04 -9.21
CA SER A 117 -7.53 -14.00 -10.30
C SER A 117 -6.04 -14.16 -10.48
#